data_AF-A0A3D1R5E0-F1
#
_entry.id   AF-A0A3D1R5E0-F1
#
_cell.length_a   1.000
_cell.length_b   1.000
_cell.length_c   1.000
_cell.angle_alpha   90.00
_cell.angle_beta   90.00
_cell.angle_gamma   90.00
#
_symmetry.space_group_name_H-M   'P 1'
#
loop_
_entity.id
_entity.type
_entity.pdbx_description
1 polymer ?
#
loop_
_entity_poly.entity_id
_entity_poly.type
_entity_poly.pdbx_seq_one_letter_code
_entity_poly.pdbx_strand_id
1 'polypeptide(L)'
;TDALTGVFNRRHLFSRLELEVARAQRFGSPLSVAMVDIDHFKRLNDTHGHPAGDEVLKLVASLLQGAVRKVDTVARYGGEE
;
A
#
# COMPACT_ATOMS: atom_id res chain seq x y z
N THR A 1 5.46 -1.98 9.92
CA THR A 1 5.35 -2.85 8.74
C THR A 1 4.12 -3.72 8.90
N ASP A 2 3.45 -4.04 7.81
CA ASP A 2 2.39 -5.04 7.75
C ASP A 2 3.00 -6.44 7.76
N ALA A 3 2.45 -7.34 8.59
CA ALA A 3 3.05 -8.65 8.82
C ALA A 3 2.83 -9.63 7.65
N LEU A 4 1.75 -9.45 6.89
CA LEU A 4 1.42 -10.35 5.77
C LEU A 4 2.23 -10.02 4.52
N THR A 5 2.29 -8.73 4.18
CA THR A 5 2.79 -8.25 2.89
C THR A 5 4.20 -7.68 2.95
N GLY A 6 4.71 -7.35 4.15
CA GLY A 6 6.02 -6.74 4.33
C GLY A 6 6.13 -5.26 3.93
N VAL A 7 5.07 -4.65 3.38
CA VAL A 7 5.02 -3.20 3.13
C VAL A 7 4.76 -2.42 4.42
N PHE A 8 4.80 -1.09 4.36
CA PHE A 8 4.44 -0.30 5.53
C PHE A 8 2.97 -0.50 5.90
N ASN A 9 2.63 -0.29 7.17
CA ASN A 9 1.24 -0.34 7.62
C ASN A 9 0.65 1.07 7.64
N ARG A 10 -0.68 1.14 7.75
CA ARG A 10 -1.44 2.40 7.85
C ARG A 10 -0.85 3.41 8.81
N ARG A 11 -0.41 2.98 10.01
CA ARG A 11 0.21 3.88 11.00
C ARG A 11 1.48 4.54 10.45
N HIS A 12 2.36 3.76 9.84
CA HIS A 12 3.59 4.30 9.25
C HIS A 12 3.28 5.21 8.05
N LEU A 13 2.29 4.86 7.23
CA LEU A 13 1.85 5.71 6.12
C LEU A 13 1.48 7.11 6.59
N PHE A 14 0.65 7.24 7.63
CA PHE A 14 0.26 8.56 8.15
C PHE A 14 1.45 9.35 8.67
N SER A 15 2.33 8.73 9.45
CA SER A 15 3.55 9.40 9.92
C SER A 15 4.45 9.87 8.77
N ARG A 16 4.54 9.12 7.68
CA ARG A 16 5.29 9.52 6.47
C ARG A 16 4.58 10.62 5.70
N LEU A 17 3.26 10.54 5.58
CA LEU A 17 2.45 11.51 4.84
C LEU A 17 2.53 12.90 5.46
N GLU A 18 2.50 13.00 6.80
CA GLU A 18 2.72 14.28 7.51
C GLU A 18 4.06 14.93 7.13
N LEU A 19 5.12 14.13 7.07
CA LEU A 19 6.46 14.60 6.68
C LEU A 19 6.53 15.02 5.21
N GLU A 20 5.94 14.24 4.29
CA GLU A 20 5.94 14.56 2.86
C GLU A 20 5.08 15.79 2.54
N VAL A 21 3.96 16.00 3.26
CA VAL A 21 3.17 17.24 3.15
C VAL A 21 3.99 18.45 3.58
N ALA A 22 4.64 18.38 4.75
CA ALA A 22 5.49 19.48 5.23
C ALA A 22 6.66 19.77 4.26
N ARG A 23 7.24 18.71 3.68
CA ARG A 23 8.30 18.81 2.66
C ARG A 23 7.79 19.47 1.38
N ALA A 24 6.65 19.04 0.86
CA ALA A 24 6.02 19.59 -0.33
C ALA A 24 5.73 21.08 -0.18
N GLN A 25 5.17 21.49 0.96
CA GLN A 25 4.93 22.90 1.29
C GLN A 25 6.22 23.71 1.36
N ARG A 26 7.25 23.19 2.03
CA ARG A 26 8.55 23.88 2.19
C ARG A 26 9.26 24.13 0.87
N PHE A 27 9.24 23.15 -0.03
CA PHE A 27 10.01 23.20 -1.28
C PHE A 27 9.16 23.59 -2.50
N GLY A 28 7.85 23.81 -2.32
CA GLY A 28 6.94 24.16 -3.42
C GLY A 28 6.79 23.05 -4.47
N SER A 29 7.05 21.80 -4.10
CA SER A 29 6.99 20.64 -5.00
C SER A 29 5.64 19.93 -4.91
N PRO A 30 5.09 19.41 -6.01
CA PRO A 30 3.83 18.66 -5.98
C PRO A 30 3.98 17.36 -5.19
N LEU A 31 2.91 16.99 -4.47
CA LEU A 31 2.74 15.70 -3.80
C LEU A 31 1.53 15.00 -4.41
N SER A 32 1.62 13.69 -4.60
CA SER A 32 0.52 12.86 -5.11
C SER A 32 0.34 11.64 -4.22
N VAL A 33 -0.91 11.19 -4.10
CA VAL A 33 -1.29 9.98 -3.36
C VAL A 33 -2.14 9.15 -4.31
N ALA A 34 -1.86 7.85 -4.37
CA ALA A 34 -2.68 6.87 -5.07
C ALA A 34 -3.22 5.88 -4.04
N MET A 35 -4.52 5.63 -4.10
CA MET A 35 -5.17 4.58 -3.33
C MET A 35 -5.53 3.47 -4.32
N VAL A 36 -5.15 2.25 -4.01
CA VAL A 36 -5.30 1.08 -4.87
C VAL A 36 -6.18 0.08 -4.14
N ASP A 37 -7.16 -0.47 -4.85
CA ASP A 37 -8.06 -1.50 -4.34
C ASP A 37 -7.98 -2.73 -5.24
N ILE A 38 -8.04 -3.93 -4.65
CA ILE A 38 -8.02 -5.18 -5.41
C ILE A 38 -9.44 -5.55 -5.81
N ASP A 39 -9.74 -5.37 -7.09
CA ASP A 39 -11.06 -5.71 -7.64
C ASP A 39 -11.47 -7.15 -7.33
N HIS A 40 -12.69 -7.30 -6.83
CA HIS A 40 -13.30 -8.60 -6.52
C HIS A 40 -12.55 -9.48 -5.50
N PHE A 41 -11.73 -8.89 -4.62
CA PHE A 41 -10.95 -9.64 -3.64
C PHE A 41 -11.80 -10.56 -2.74
N LYS A 42 -12.97 -10.09 -2.30
CA LYS A 42 -13.93 -10.94 -1.57
C LYS A 42 -14.36 -12.18 -2.36
N ARG A 43 -14.68 -12.05 -3.65
CA ARG A 43 -15.08 -13.20 -4.49
C ARG A 43 -13.94 -14.22 -4.61
N LEU A 44 -12.70 -13.74 -4.71
CA LEU A 44 -11.52 -14.61 -4.72
C LEU A 44 -11.40 -15.38 -3.41
N ASN A 45 -11.55 -14.72 -2.26
CA ASN A 45 -11.55 -15.38 -0.94
C ASN A 45 -12.69 -16.40 -0.80
N ASP A 46 -13.91 -16.04 -1.24
CA ASP A 46 -15.07 -16.92 -1.16
C ASP A 46 -14.90 -18.17 -2.07
N THR A 47 -14.18 -18.04 -3.19
CA THR A 47 -13.99 -19.13 -4.17
C THR A 47 -12.78 -20.01 -3.84
N HIS A 48 -11.69 -19.43 -3.35
CA HIS A 48 -10.39 -20.10 -3.20
C HIS A 48 -9.88 -20.15 -1.76
N GLY A 49 -10.61 -19.56 -0.81
CA GLY A 49 -10.25 -19.48 0.60
C GLY A 49 -9.27 -18.33 0.91
N HIS A 50 -9.25 -17.93 2.18
CA HIS A 50 -8.36 -16.87 2.68
C HIS A 50 -6.87 -17.08 2.38
N PRO A 51 -6.29 -18.30 2.43
CA PRO A 51 -4.89 -18.50 2.08
C PRO A 51 -4.55 -18.06 0.65
N ALA A 52 -5.47 -18.21 -0.30
CA ALA A 52 -5.28 -17.74 -1.67
C ALA A 52 -5.30 -16.20 -1.74
N GLY A 53 -6.20 -15.55 -1.00
CA GLY A 53 -6.22 -14.09 -0.88
C GLY A 53 -4.96 -13.52 -0.27
N ASP A 54 -4.41 -14.19 0.75
CA ASP A 54 -3.14 -13.82 1.38
C ASP A 54 -1.97 -13.83 0.39
N GLU A 55 -1.91 -14.83 -0.50
CA GLU A 55 -0.90 -14.90 -1.56
C GLU A 55 -1.09 -13.79 -2.61
N VAL A 56 -2.34 -13.47 -2.96
CA VAL A 56 -2.64 -12.33 -3.86
C VAL A 56 -2.19 -11.01 -3.25
N LEU A 57 -2.46 -10.79 -1.96
CA LEU A 57 -2.03 -9.58 -1.26
C LEU A 57 -0.50 -9.43 -1.25
N LYS A 58 0.24 -10.52 -0.99
CA LYS A 58 1.71 -10.54 -1.06
C LYS A 58 2.21 -10.20 -2.46
N LEU A 59 1.60 -10.79 -3.49
CA LEU A 59 1.97 -10.56 -4.88
C LEU A 59 1.75 -9.10 -5.28
N VAL A 60 0.56 -8.54 -4.98
CA VAL A 60 0.23 -7.15 -5.29
C VAL A 60 1.18 -6.19 -4.56
N ALA A 61 1.46 -6.43 -3.28
CA ALA A 61 2.42 -5.63 -2.53
C ALA A 61 3.82 -5.64 -3.16
N SER A 62 4.30 -6.81 -3.58
CA SER A 62 5.59 -6.95 -4.26
C SER A 62 5.61 -6.23 -5.62
N LEU A 63 4.51 -6.29 -6.39
CA LEU A 63 4.39 -5.61 -7.67
C LEU A 63 4.41 -4.09 -7.48
N LEU A 64 3.66 -3.57 -6.51
CA LEU A 64 3.63 -2.14 -6.20
C LEU A 64 5.01 -1.64 -5.75
N GLN A 65 5.71 -2.38 -4.89
CA GLN A 65 7.08 -2.02 -4.48
C GLN A 65 8.07 -1.98 -5.66
N GLY A 66 7.93 -2.90 -6.62
CA GLY A 66 8.76 -2.93 -7.83
C GLY A 66 8.39 -1.86 -8.87
N ALA A 67 7.17 -1.32 -8.83
CA ALA A 67 6.67 -0.34 -9.78
C ALA A 67 6.94 1.12 -9.37
N VAL A 68 7.22 1.38 -8.09
CA VAL A 68 7.49 2.74 -7.58
C VAL A 68 8.98 3.03 -7.45
N ARG A 69 9.33 4.32 -7.27
CA ARG A 69 10.72 4.74 -7.04
C ARG A 69 11.11 4.45 -5.60
N LYS A 70 12.42 4.38 -5.33
CA LYS A 70 12.98 4.15 -3.98
C LYS A 70 12.52 5.17 -2.92
N VAL A 71 12.18 6.39 -3.35
CA VAL A 71 11.75 7.47 -2.45
C VAL A 71 10.25 7.44 -2.16
N ASP A 72 9.48 6.69 -2.95
CA ASP A 72 8.03 6.58 -2.80
C ASP A 72 7.71 5.61 -1.65
N THR A 73 6.54 5.77 -1.06
CA THR A 73 6.08 4.95 0.07
C THR A 73 4.92 4.08 -0.36
N VAL A 74 5.08 2.76 -0.26
CA VAL A 74 3.98 1.79 -0.40
C VAL A 74 3.57 1.30 0.97
N ALA A 75 2.28 1.34 1.26
CA ALA A 75 1.73 0.90 2.53
C ALA A 75 0.36 0.26 2.33
N ARG A 76 0.05 -0.73 3.16
CA ARG A 76 -1.29 -1.31 3.27
C ARG A 76 -2.15 -0.44 4.17
N TYR A 77 -3.23 0.11 3.60
CA TYR A 77 -4.16 0.99 4.30
C TYR A 77 -5.26 0.20 5.02
N GLY A 78 -5.78 -0.86 4.38
CA GLY A 78 -6.93 -1.62 4.82
C GLY A 78 -6.76 -3.14 4.65
N GLY A 79 -7.89 -3.86 4.67
CA GLY A 79 -7.90 -5.31 4.45
C GLY A 79 -7.50 -5.70 3.03
N GLU A 80 -7.92 -4.91 2.04
CA GLU A 80 -7.68 -5.11 0.61
C GLU A 80 -7.08 -3.87 -0.09
N GLU A 81 -6.81 -2.82 0.70
CA GLU A 81 -6.27 -1.51 0.31
C GLU A 81 -4.85 -1.30 0.84
#